data_AF-A0A4Q7ZLM7-F1
#
_entry.id   AF-A0A4Q7ZLM7-F1
#
_cell.length_a   1.000
_cell.length_b   1.000
_cell.length_c   1.000
_cell.angle_alpha   90.00
_cell.angle_beta   90.00
_cell.angle_gamma   90.00
#
_symmetry.space_group_name_H-M   'P 1'
#
loop_
_entity.id
_entity.type
_entity.pdbx_description
1 polymer ?
#
loop_
_entity_poly.entity_id
_entity_poly.type
_entity_poly.pdbx_seq_one_letter_code
_entity_poly.pdbx_strand_id
1 'polypeptide(L)'
;MRDGYLATWQGREYEAAPDGDNVRIYITEPGAVGFTEVRLGRHVRLLGPDECDDLAYVRTTCTWRGEPFIVLAEADGWLRLEYTGGRAPMARALGLEEFDFGVYQGWAPAHEVTDIVEHRA
;
A
#
# COMPACT_ATOMS: atom_id res chain seq x y z
N MET A 1 7.80 0.63 -1.27
CA MET A 1 7.13 0.37 0.05
C MET A 1 5.72 -0.15 -0.18
N ARG A 2 5.09 -0.83 0.78
CA ARG A 2 3.80 -1.52 0.58
C ARG A 2 2.68 -0.91 1.44
N ASP A 3 1.56 -0.58 0.80
CA ASP A 3 0.26 -0.33 1.44
C ASP A 3 -0.82 -1.01 0.58
N GLY A 4 -1.47 -2.02 1.13
CA GLY A 4 -2.44 -2.84 0.39
C GLY A 4 -2.53 -4.28 0.89
N TYR A 5 -3.45 -5.04 0.29
CA TYR A 5 -3.58 -6.46 0.61
C TYR A 5 -2.50 -7.27 -0.09
N LEU A 6 -1.97 -8.25 0.64
CA LEU A 6 -1.17 -9.33 0.09
C LEU A 6 -1.87 -10.65 0.34
N ALA A 7 -1.87 -11.50 -0.68
CA ALA A 7 -2.35 -12.86 -0.57
C ALA A 7 -1.20 -13.84 -0.81
N THR A 8 -1.15 -14.90 -0.01
CA THR A 8 -0.27 -16.04 -0.24
C THR A 8 -1.05 -17.10 -1.01
N TRP A 9 -0.48 -17.55 -2.12
CA TRP A 9 -1.02 -18.63 -2.94
C TRP A 9 0.10 -19.49 -3.48
N GLN A 10 0.05 -20.79 -3.22
CA GLN A 10 1.07 -21.76 -3.62
C GLN A 10 2.48 -21.38 -3.12
N GLY A 11 2.53 -20.80 -1.91
CA GLY A 11 3.78 -20.37 -1.27
C GLY A 11 4.43 -19.11 -1.85
N ARG A 12 3.74 -18.36 -2.72
CA ARG A 12 4.18 -17.04 -3.22
C ARG A 12 3.21 -15.95 -2.79
N GLU A 13 3.75 -14.78 -2.47
CA GLU A 13 2.95 -13.58 -2.19
C GLU A 13 2.61 -12.82 -3.47
N TYR A 14 1.40 -12.29 -3.51
CA TYR A 14 0.88 -11.45 -4.60
C TYR A 14 0.24 -10.18 -4.06
N GLU A 15 0.32 -9.09 -4.81
CA GLU A 15 -0.61 -7.97 -4.63
C GLU A 15 -2.03 -8.52 -4.75
N ALA A 16 -2.89 -8.12 -3.82
CA ALA A 16 -4.24 -8.64 -3.73
C ALA A 16 -5.29 -7.55 -3.54
N ALA A 17 -6.55 -7.91 -3.79
CA ALA A 17 -7.71 -7.12 -3.41
C ALA A 17 -8.86 -8.07 -3.04
N PRO A 18 -9.56 -7.85 -1.92
CA PRO A 18 -10.79 -8.56 -1.60
C PRO A 18 -11.84 -8.40 -2.72
N ASP A 19 -12.60 -9.47 -2.97
CA ASP A 19 -13.67 -9.52 -3.98
C ASP A 19 -14.82 -10.43 -3.50
N GLY A 20 -15.62 -9.92 -2.56
CA GLY A 20 -16.60 -10.73 -1.83
C GLY A 20 -15.91 -11.77 -0.97
N ASP A 21 -16.32 -13.04 -1.11
CA ASP A 21 -15.67 -14.18 -0.44
C ASP A 21 -14.38 -14.65 -1.16
N ASN A 22 -14.07 -14.05 -2.31
CA ASN A 22 -12.90 -14.38 -3.11
C ASN A 22 -11.79 -13.35 -2.94
N VAL A 23 -10.60 -13.68 -3.45
CA VAL A 23 -9.44 -12.79 -3.49
C VAL A 23 -8.95 -12.65 -4.91
N ARG A 24 -8.77 -11.42 -5.39
CA ARG A 24 -8.08 -11.16 -6.65
C ARG A 24 -6.60 -11.00 -6.39
N ILE A 25 -5.76 -11.79 -7.06
CA ILE A 25 -4.31 -11.63 -7.06
C ILE A 25 -3.84 -11.06 -8.39
N TYR A 26 -2.79 -10.24 -8.35
CA TYR A 26 -2.27 -9.53 -9.51
C TYR A 26 -0.82 -9.88 -9.82
N ILE A 27 -0.50 -9.91 -11.11
CA ILE A 27 0.87 -9.99 -11.63
C ILE A 27 1.06 -8.99 -12.77
N THR A 28 2.32 -8.63 -13.01
CA THR A 28 2.74 -7.83 -14.18
C THR A 28 3.36 -8.68 -15.29
N GLU A 29 3.77 -9.90 -14.97
CA GLU A 29 4.34 -10.87 -15.91
C GLU A 29 3.25 -11.37 -16.89
N PRO A 30 3.44 -11.23 -18.22
CA PRO A 30 2.47 -11.69 -19.21
C PRO A 30 2.49 -13.22 -19.39
N GLY A 31 1.35 -13.78 -19.80
CA GLY A 31 1.25 -15.18 -20.23
C GLY A 31 1.21 -16.22 -19.10
N ALA A 32 1.05 -15.81 -17.85
CA ALA A 32 0.89 -16.75 -16.74
C ALA A 32 -0.44 -17.52 -16.86
N VAL A 33 -0.38 -18.84 -16.69
CA VAL A 33 -1.54 -19.72 -16.80
C VAL A 33 -2.58 -19.41 -15.71
N GLY A 34 -3.83 -19.23 -16.13
CA GLY A 34 -4.95 -18.96 -15.22
C GLY A 34 -5.06 -17.51 -14.76
N PHE A 35 -4.28 -16.59 -15.35
CA PHE A 35 -4.46 -15.15 -15.21
C PHE A 35 -5.08 -14.56 -16.47
N THR A 36 -5.94 -13.56 -16.29
CA THR A 36 -6.60 -12.81 -17.37
C THR A 36 -6.05 -11.39 -17.38
N GLU A 37 -5.67 -10.88 -18.55
CA GLU A 37 -5.25 -9.48 -18.70
C GLU A 37 -6.46 -8.54 -18.50
N VAL A 38 -6.35 -7.60 -17.56
CA VAL A 38 -7.40 -6.60 -17.28
C VAL A 38 -7.01 -5.20 -17.75
N ARG A 39 -5.70 -4.93 -17.85
CA ARG A 39 -5.09 -3.73 -18.43
C ARG A 39 -3.73 -4.14 -18.98
N LEU A 40 -3.19 -3.36 -19.92
CA LEU A 40 -1.87 -3.62 -20.49
C LEU A 40 -0.82 -3.82 -19.38
N GLY A 41 -0.24 -5.02 -19.32
CA GLY A 41 0.77 -5.36 -18.32
C GLY A 41 0.24 -5.57 -16.89
N ARG A 42 -1.07 -5.75 -16.71
CA ARG A 42 -1.69 -6.12 -15.43
C ARG A 42 -2.68 -7.26 -15.64
N HIS A 43 -2.37 -8.39 -15.02
CA HIS A 43 -3.15 -9.62 -15.12
C HIS A 43 -3.70 -9.98 -13.75
N VAL A 44 -4.90 -10.54 -13.72
CA VAL A 44 -5.62 -10.91 -12.50
C VAL A 44 -5.99 -12.38 -12.51
N ARG A 45 -5.97 -13.00 -11.35
CA ARG A 45 -6.61 -14.28 -11.09
C ARG A 45 -7.52 -14.15 -9.87
N LEU A 46 -8.69 -14.78 -9.95
CA LEU A 46 -9.60 -14.92 -8.81
C LEU A 46 -9.26 -16.22 -8.09
N LEU A 47 -9.08 -16.14 -6.77
CA LEU A 47 -8.92 -17.27 -5.87
C LEU A 47 -10.19 -17.43 -5.03
N GLY A 48 -10.68 -18.66 -4.94
CA GLY A 48 -11.68 -19.02 -3.95
C GLY A 48 -11.13 -18.94 -2.53
N PRO A 49 -12.01 -18.92 -1.51
CA PRO A 49 -11.60 -18.82 -0.11
C PRO A 49 -10.66 -19.96 0.33
N ASP A 50 -10.86 -21.16 -0.19
CA ASP A 50 -10.03 -22.34 0.13
C ASP A 50 -8.73 -22.42 -0.70
N GLU A 51 -8.56 -21.57 -1.71
CA GLU A 51 -7.32 -21.50 -2.50
C GLU A 51 -6.31 -20.52 -1.89
N CYS A 52 -6.76 -19.55 -1.08
CA CYS A 52 -5.91 -18.54 -0.50
C CYS A 52 -5.29 -19.05 0.80
N ASP A 53 -3.96 -19.21 0.84
CA ASP A 53 -3.26 -19.73 2.02
C ASP A 53 -3.30 -18.72 3.18
N ASP A 54 -3.15 -17.42 2.86
CA ASP A 54 -3.20 -16.31 3.80
C ASP A 54 -3.61 -15.03 3.07
N LEU A 55 -4.30 -14.12 3.76
CA LEU A 55 -4.64 -12.79 3.28
C LEU A 55 -4.40 -11.80 4.40
N ALA A 56 -3.52 -10.82 4.16
CA ALA A 56 -3.19 -9.82 5.15
C ALA A 56 -3.21 -8.41 4.55
N TYR A 57 -3.61 -7.44 5.36
CA TYR A 57 -3.42 -6.04 4.99
C TYR A 57 -2.05 -5.58 5.48
N VAL A 58 -1.22 -5.14 4.54
CA VAL A 58 0.13 -4.68 4.81
C VAL A 58 0.17 -3.16 4.69
N ARG A 59 0.81 -2.51 5.66
CA ARG A 59 0.96 -1.06 5.70
C ARG A 59 2.34 -0.67 6.19
N THR A 60 2.97 0.25 5.49
CA THR A 60 4.28 0.81 5.88
C THR A 60 4.07 2.10 6.68
N THR A 61 4.55 2.16 7.92
CA THR A 61 4.56 3.38 8.75
C THR A 61 5.95 3.99 8.81
N CYS A 62 6.04 5.29 9.10
CA CYS A 62 7.31 5.97 9.31
C CYS A 62 7.17 7.22 10.20
N THR A 63 8.31 7.81 10.55
CA THR A 63 8.42 9.14 11.17
C THR A 63 8.99 10.13 10.16
N TRP A 64 8.42 11.32 10.07
CA TRP A 64 9.02 12.44 9.34
C TRP A 64 8.86 13.73 10.14
N ARG A 65 9.96 14.45 10.36
CA ARG A 65 10.01 15.69 11.18
C ARG A 65 9.40 15.51 12.58
N GLY A 66 9.55 14.32 13.17
CA GLY A 66 9.07 13.98 14.51
C GLY A 66 7.59 13.59 14.60
N GLU A 67 6.90 13.51 13.46
CA GLU A 67 5.47 13.21 13.39
C GLU A 67 5.21 11.86 12.69
N PRO A 68 4.11 11.15 13.03
CA PRO A 68 3.84 9.82 12.49
C PRO A 68 3.09 9.85 11.14
N PHE A 69 3.46 8.94 10.25
CA PHE A 69 2.91 8.82 8.90
C PHE A 69 2.73 7.36 8.44
N ILE A 70 1.93 7.20 7.40
CA ILE A 70 1.90 6.00 6.54
C ILE A 70 2.54 6.36 5.20
N VAL A 71 3.30 5.44 4.62
CA VAL A 71 3.86 5.59 3.26
C VAL A 71 2.86 5.03 2.25
N LEU A 72 2.41 5.88 1.34
CA LEU A 72 1.45 5.55 0.28
C LEU A 72 2.12 5.20 -1.05
N ALA A 73 3.23 5.87 -1.36
CA ALA A 73 3.94 5.67 -2.63
C ALA A 73 5.40 6.11 -2.53
N GLU A 74 6.20 5.69 -3.50
CA GLU A 74 7.60 6.09 -3.67
C GLU A 74 7.82 6.46 -5.14
N ALA A 75 8.46 7.60 -5.38
CA ALA A 75 8.82 8.05 -6.72
C ALA A 75 10.08 8.93 -6.65
N ASP A 76 11.08 8.64 -7.49
CA ASP A 76 12.28 9.47 -7.69
C ASP A 76 13.00 9.91 -6.38
N GLY A 77 13.06 9.02 -5.38
CA GLY A 77 13.69 9.32 -4.07
C GLY A 77 12.80 10.13 -3.11
N TRP A 78 11.51 10.26 -3.42
CA TRP A 78 10.49 10.86 -2.57
C TRP A 78 9.47 9.83 -2.12
N LEU A 79 8.92 10.04 -0.92
CA LEU A 79 7.83 9.24 -0.36
C LEU A 79 6.57 10.09 -0.26
N ARG A 80 5.46 9.57 -0.79
CA ARG A 80 4.13 10.13 -0.53
C ARG A 80 3.70 9.62 0.84
N LEU A 81 3.44 10.55 1.75
CA LEU A 81 3.08 10.26 3.12
C LEU A 81 1.65 10.72 3.43
N GLU A 82 0.96 9.99 4.29
CA GLU A 82 -0.30 10.38 4.92
C GLU A 82 -0.11 10.54 6.42
N TYR A 83 -0.51 11.70 6.96
CA TYR A 83 -0.33 12.04 8.36
C TYR A 83 -1.32 11.34 9.27
N THR A 84 -0.82 10.67 10.30
CA THR A 84 -1.64 9.89 11.25
C THR A 84 -1.70 10.49 12.65
N GLY A 85 -1.07 11.64 12.90
CA GLY A 85 -1.03 12.27 14.23
C GLY A 85 -2.30 13.03 14.63
N GLY A 86 -3.29 13.14 13.73
CA GLY A 86 -4.65 13.63 14.05
C GLY A 86 -4.77 15.12 14.40
N ARG A 87 -3.69 15.92 14.24
CA ARG A 87 -3.67 17.36 14.55
C ARG A 87 -3.58 18.23 13.29
N ALA A 88 -4.73 18.73 12.82
CA ALA A 88 -4.78 19.60 11.63
C ALA A 88 -3.81 20.81 11.63
N PRO A 89 -3.60 21.54 12.76
CA PRO A 89 -2.61 22.62 12.78
C PRO A 89 -1.17 22.12 12.55
N MET A 90 -0.84 20.90 13.00
CA MET A 90 0.48 20.31 12.78
C MET A 90 0.66 19.94 11.31
N ALA A 91 -0.33 19.28 10.71
CA ALA A 91 -0.33 18.96 9.28
C ALA A 91 -0.08 20.20 8.40
N ARG A 92 -0.76 21.31 8.72
CA ARG A 92 -0.57 22.60 8.02
C ARG A 92 0.82 23.19 8.23
N ALA A 93 1.37 23.11 9.45
CA ALA A 93 2.73 23.59 9.74
C ALA A 93 3.81 22.77 9.01
N LEU A 94 3.54 21.49 8.74
CA LEU A 94 4.40 20.62 7.93
C LEU A 94 4.26 20.85 6.42
N GLY A 95 3.31 21.70 6.00
CA GLY A 95 3.05 21.99 4.59
C GLY A 95 2.28 20.89 3.86
N LEU A 96 1.53 20.05 4.59
CA LEU A 96 0.71 19.00 3.99
C LEU A 96 -0.55 19.58 3.32
N GLU A 97 -0.96 18.93 2.24
CA GLU A 97 -2.21 19.20 1.54
C GLU A 97 -3.35 18.44 2.21
N GLU A 98 -4.49 19.09 2.38
CA GLU A 98 -5.73 18.40 2.76
C GLU A 98 -6.30 17.72 1.51
N PHE A 99 -6.07 16.41 1.41
CA PHE A 99 -6.49 15.60 0.26
C PHE A 99 -8.00 15.28 0.32
N ASP A 100 -8.50 15.04 1.53
CA ASP A 100 -9.92 14.89 1.87
C ASP A 100 -10.13 15.44 3.29
N PHE A 101 -11.38 15.56 3.75
CA PHE A 101 -11.70 16.10 5.06
C PHE A 101 -10.97 15.34 6.18
N GLY A 102 -10.01 16.01 6.82
CA GLY A 102 -9.19 15.41 7.89
C GLY A 102 -8.06 14.50 7.41
N VAL A 103 -7.86 14.32 6.11
CA VAL A 103 -6.79 13.52 5.51
C VAL A 103 -5.73 14.45 4.94
N TYR A 104 -4.52 14.38 5.50
CA TYR A 104 -3.42 15.26 5.12
C TYR A 104 -2.27 14.47 4.52
N GLN A 105 -1.84 14.86 3.32
CA GLN A 105 -0.80 14.15 2.57
C GLN A 105 0.27 15.10 2.04
N GLY A 106 1.45 14.56 1.77
CA GLY A 106 2.57 15.33 1.23
C GLY A 106 3.69 14.44 0.72
N TRP A 107 4.66 15.06 0.05
CA TRP A 107 5.88 14.38 -0.37
C TRP A 107 7.03 14.76 0.55
N ALA A 108 7.76 13.76 1.03
CA ALA A 108 8.96 13.92 1.84
C ALA A 108 10.17 13.29 1.12
N PRO A 109 11.37 13.90 1.18
CA PRO A 109 12.57 13.25 0.68
C PRO A 109 12.82 11.96 1.47
N ALA A 110 13.06 10.84 0.80
CA ALA A 110 13.19 9.54 1.47
C ALA A 110 14.31 9.52 2.52
N HIS A 111 15.37 10.31 2.33
CA HIS A 111 16.49 10.41 3.27
C HIS A 111 16.16 11.20 4.56
N GLU A 112 15.05 11.94 4.60
CA GLU A 112 14.56 12.63 5.81
C GLU A 112 13.60 11.74 6.63
N VAL A 113 13.15 10.62 6.07
CA VAL A 113 12.15 9.73 6.68
C VAL A 113 12.85 8.63 7.47
N THR A 114 12.41 8.43 8.71
CA THR A 114 12.99 7.46 9.65
C THR A 114 11.93 6.48 10.15
N ASP A 115 12.36 5.49 10.93
CA ASP A 115 11.48 4.51 11.59
C ASP A 115 10.51 3.82 10.63
N ILE A 116 11.00 3.49 9.43
CA ILE A 116 10.20 2.82 8.40
C ILE A 116 9.98 1.37 8.85
N VAL A 117 8.71 1.02 9.09
CA VAL A 117 8.31 -0.30 9.57
C VAL A 117 7.10 -0.78 8.78
N GLU A 118 7.16 -2.03 8.29
CA GLU A 118 6.03 -2.71 7.67
C GLU A 118 5.23 -3.46 8.75
N HIS A 119 3.91 -3.23 8.79
CA HIS A 119 2.98 -3.92 9.66
C HIS A 119 2.07 -4.81 8.83
N ARG A 120 1.77 -6.00 9.36
CA ARG A 120 0.85 -6.97 8.78
C ARG A 120 -0.26 -7.26 9.79
N ALA A 121 -1.51 -7.11 9.34
CA ALA A 121 -2.73 -7.37 10.14
C ALA A 121 -3.60 -8.44 9.48
#